data_AF-A0A1F9DTZ2-F1
#
_entry.id   AF-A0A1F9DTZ2-F1
#
_cell.length_a   1.000
_cell.length_b   1.000
_cell.length_c   1.000
_cell.angle_alpha   90.00
_cell.angle_beta   90.00
_cell.angle_gamma   90.00
#
_symmetry.space_group_name_H-M   'P 1'
#
loop_
_entity.id
_entity.type
_entity.pdbx_description
1 polymer ?
#
loop_
_entity_poly.entity_id
_entity_poly.type
_entity_poly.pdbx_seq_one_letter_code
_entity_poly.pdbx_strand_id
1 'polypeptide(L)'
;MLWVLSLSIGLLRIFNTRFASVSFDKQHVILDILPAWSNDISRFIHKRTPGNKPAEDLKLLILQYGREWYHIIAKNNSKSYASLLLLKKNFNGNIRAGAIKPNNRLRPRFSRHEKDSAKLLQLELEELISKENMTKIKAAYKKMAKIYHPDVGGDTEKFKRLNEAHQQMLLWAKNPQFTSRKALIACWSYDSSTNRWAPPL
;
A
#
# COMPACT_ATOMS: atom_id res chain seq x y z
N MET A 1 -3.30 16.03 4.42
CA MET A 1 -2.94 14.69 4.95
C MET A 1 -1.44 14.46 4.95
N LEU A 2 -0.76 14.50 3.80
CA LEU A 2 0.69 14.22 3.67
C LEU A 2 1.57 15.01 4.67
N TRP A 3 1.31 16.30 4.88
CA TRP A 3 2.08 17.11 5.82
C TRP A 3 2.03 16.60 7.28
N VAL A 4 0.87 16.10 7.73
CA VAL A 4 0.71 15.54 9.09
C VAL A 4 1.39 14.18 9.19
N LEU A 5 1.32 13.39 8.13
CA LEU A 5 2.02 12.12 8.06
C LEU A 5 3.54 12.34 8.14
N SER A 6 4.07 13.38 7.51
CA SER A 6 5.48 13.78 7.70
C SER A 6 5.78 14.21 9.15
N LEU A 7 4.88 14.97 9.79
CA LEU A 7 5.01 15.33 11.20
C LEU A 7 5.08 14.10 12.12
N SER A 8 4.32 13.04 11.80
CA SER A 8 4.30 11.80 12.59
C SER A 8 5.64 11.07 12.63
N ILE A 9 6.55 11.32 11.66
CA ILE A 9 7.83 10.60 11.55
C ILE A 9 8.68 10.75 12.83
N GLY A 10 8.64 11.90 13.50
CA GLY A 10 9.31 12.09 14.77
C GLY A 10 8.81 11.10 15.84
N LEU A 11 7.49 10.97 15.96
CA LEU A 11 6.84 10.03 16.87
C LEU A 11 7.14 8.56 16.49
N LEU A 12 7.14 8.24 15.19
CA LEU A 12 7.46 6.89 14.72
C LEU A 12 8.91 6.49 15.05
N ARG A 13 9.86 7.43 14.93
CA ARG A 13 11.27 7.21 15.26
C ARG A 13 11.48 6.95 16.75
N ILE A 14 10.86 7.74 17.64
CA ILE A 14 11.02 7.54 19.08
C ILE A 14 10.45 6.19 19.54
N PHE A 15 9.44 5.67 18.84
CA PHE A 15 8.87 4.35 19.12
C PHE A 15 9.59 3.18 18.42
N ASN A 16 10.69 3.44 17.69
CA ASN A 16 11.39 2.45 16.88
C ASN A 16 10.43 1.65 15.99
N THR A 17 9.56 2.38 15.27
CA THR A 17 8.48 1.79 14.48
C THR A 17 9.01 1.02 13.29
N ARG A 18 8.50 -0.20 13.07
CA ARG A 18 8.72 -0.99 11.85
C ARG A 18 7.62 -0.75 10.83
N PHE A 19 6.36 -0.87 11.25
CA PHE A 19 5.19 -0.55 10.43
C PHE A 19 4.24 0.34 11.22
N ALA A 20 3.56 1.25 10.53
CA ALA A 20 2.43 1.95 11.12
C ALA A 20 1.30 2.09 10.11
N SER A 21 0.08 2.30 10.62
CA SER A 21 -1.06 2.65 9.79
C SER A 21 -1.84 3.80 10.38
N VAL A 22 -2.39 4.64 9.52
CA VAL A 22 -3.37 5.67 9.90
C VAL A 22 -4.69 5.35 9.22
N SER A 23 -5.73 5.29 10.04
CA SER A 23 -7.11 5.12 9.61
C SER A 23 -7.99 6.13 10.34
N PHE A 24 -9.18 6.37 9.81
CA PHE A 24 -10.16 7.24 10.45
C PHE A 24 -11.57 6.85 10.02
N ASP A 25 -12.53 7.10 10.89
CA ASP A 25 -13.96 6.96 10.61
C ASP A 25 -14.69 8.27 10.95
N LYS A 26 -16.00 8.21 11.21
CA LYS A 26 -16.79 9.39 11.59
C LYS A 26 -16.49 9.90 13.01
N GLN A 27 -15.98 9.03 13.88
CA GLN A 27 -15.83 9.27 15.31
C GLN A 27 -14.37 9.39 15.75
N HIS A 28 -13.44 8.71 15.10
CA HIS A 28 -12.05 8.60 15.55
C HIS A 28 -11.04 8.72 14.39
N VAL A 29 -9.86 9.23 14.75
CA VAL A 29 -8.61 9.01 14.02
C VAL A 29 -7.77 8.03 14.83
N ILE A 30 -7.18 7.07 14.14
CA ILE A 30 -6.44 5.96 14.73
C ILE A 30 -5.05 5.90 14.09
N LEU A 31 -4.03 5.82 14.93
CA LEU A 31 -2.65 5.51 14.56
C LEU A 31 -2.25 4.19 15.20
N ASP A 32 -2.08 3.15 14.40
CA ASP A 32 -1.59 1.84 14.85
C ASP A 32 -0.09 1.74 14.58
N ILE A 33 0.68 1.31 15.57
CA ILE A 33 2.15 1.21 15.51
C ILE A 33 2.58 -0.22 15.85
N LEU A 34 3.41 -0.80 14.98
CA LEU A 34 4.16 -2.02 15.24
C LEU A 34 5.66 -1.65 15.39
N PRO A 35 6.22 -1.74 16.60
CA PRO A 35 7.64 -1.49 16.82
C PRO A 35 8.51 -2.61 16.24
N ALA A 36 9.79 -2.35 15.99
CA ALA A 36 10.71 -3.31 15.38
C ALA A 36 11.04 -4.52 16.27
N TRP A 37 10.90 -4.37 17.58
CA TRP A 37 11.28 -5.35 18.60
C TRP A 37 10.10 -6.14 19.18
N SER A 38 8.86 -5.87 18.74
CA SER A 38 7.67 -6.63 19.15
C SER A 38 6.76 -6.95 17.97
N ASN A 39 5.94 -8.00 18.11
CA ASN A 39 4.84 -8.33 17.21
C ASN A 39 3.50 -7.73 17.68
N ASP A 40 3.52 -6.95 18.75
CA ASP A 40 2.36 -6.35 19.37
C ASP A 40 2.05 -4.98 18.78
N ILE A 41 0.77 -4.74 18.48
CA ILE A 41 0.31 -3.45 17.98
C ILE A 41 -0.11 -2.55 19.14
N SER A 42 0.42 -1.33 19.13
CA SER A 42 -0.04 -0.24 19.98
C SER A 42 -0.97 0.68 19.20
N ARG A 43 -2.19 0.87 19.69
CA ARG A 43 -3.24 1.67 19.05
C ARG A 43 -3.42 3.00 19.77
N PHE A 44 -3.12 4.08 19.06
CA PHE A 44 -3.31 5.45 19.53
C PHE A 44 -4.61 6.00 18.91
N ILE A 45 -5.53 6.49 19.74
CA ILE A 45 -6.86 6.94 19.30
C ILE A 45 -7.06 8.40 19.69
N HIS A 46 -7.68 9.17 18.80
CA HIS A 46 -8.17 10.52 19.08
C HIS A 46 -9.59 10.67 18.55
N LYS A 47 -10.49 11.24 19.36
CA LYS A 47 -11.87 11.51 18.96
C LYS A 47 -11.90 12.64 17.94
N ARG A 48 -12.67 12.47 16.87
CA ARG A 48 -12.82 13.48 15.84
C ARG A 48 -13.61 14.67 16.33
N THR A 49 -13.16 15.85 15.92
CA THR A 49 -13.85 17.10 16.21
C THR A 49 -14.81 17.41 15.06
N PRO A 50 -16.10 17.73 15.34
CA PRO A 50 -17.02 18.15 14.29
C PRO A 50 -16.47 19.34 13.50
N GLY A 51 -16.52 19.27 12.17
CA GLY A 51 -15.96 20.30 11.28
C GLY A 51 -14.48 20.15 10.95
N ASN A 52 -13.70 19.39 11.74
CA ASN A 52 -12.29 19.15 11.44
C ASN A 52 -12.09 18.12 10.33
N LYS A 53 -11.05 18.37 9.53
CA LYS A 53 -10.51 17.36 8.61
C LYS A 53 -9.79 16.29 9.44
N PRO A 54 -9.80 15.00 9.02
CA PRO A 54 -9.06 13.94 9.72
C PRO A 54 -7.56 14.24 9.92
N ALA A 55 -6.98 15.06 9.03
CA ALA A 55 -5.60 15.53 9.16
C ALA A 55 -5.37 16.40 10.41
N GLU A 56 -6.32 17.27 10.75
CA GLU A 56 -6.21 18.15 11.93
C GLU A 56 -6.31 17.33 13.21
N ASP A 57 -7.28 16.41 13.27
CA ASP A 57 -7.43 15.49 14.40
C ASP A 57 -6.21 14.55 14.53
N LEU A 58 -5.61 14.10 13.43
CA LEU A 58 -4.34 13.35 13.47
C LEU A 58 -3.19 14.20 14.02
N LYS A 59 -3.10 15.47 13.64
CA LYS A 59 -2.08 16.37 14.20
C LYS A 59 -2.25 16.48 15.71
N LEU A 60 -3.48 16.65 16.19
CA LEU A 60 -3.77 16.71 17.63
C LEU A 60 -3.35 15.43 18.34
N LEU A 61 -3.65 14.26 17.78
CA LEU A 61 -3.19 12.96 18.25
C LEU A 61 -1.66 12.93 18.40
N ILE A 62 -0.93 13.26 17.33
CA ILE A 62 0.54 13.21 17.32
C ILE A 62 1.13 14.15 18.37
N LEU A 63 0.61 15.38 18.45
CA LEU A 63 1.09 16.37 19.42
C LEU A 63 0.78 15.97 20.87
N GLN A 64 -0.38 15.34 21.11
CA GLN A 64 -0.76 14.84 22.43
C GLN A 64 0.23 13.79 22.93
N TYR A 65 0.47 12.73 22.15
CA TYR A 65 1.39 11.66 22.55
C TYR A 65 2.85 12.10 22.55
N GLY A 66 3.23 13.05 21.68
CA GLY A 66 4.53 13.71 21.73
C GLY A 66 4.76 14.44 23.06
N ARG A 67 3.79 15.22 23.53
CA ARG A 67 3.86 15.90 24.84
C ARG A 67 3.94 14.91 26.00
N GLU A 68 3.13 13.85 25.96
CA GLU A 68 3.15 12.82 27.00
C GLU A 68 4.53 12.13 27.08
N TRP A 69 5.15 11.84 25.94
CA TRP A 69 6.49 11.27 25.89
C TRP A 69 7.56 12.19 26.49
N TYR A 70 7.55 13.49 26.14
CA TYR A 70 8.46 14.48 26.73
C TYR A 70 8.27 14.62 28.24
N HIS A 71 7.04 14.56 28.73
CA HIS A 71 6.73 14.60 30.17
C HIS A 71 7.32 13.41 30.92
N ILE A 72 7.26 12.21 30.36
CA ILE A 72 7.86 11.02 30.98
C ILE A 72 9.38 11.13 31.03
N ILE A 73 10.00 11.66 29.97
CA ILE A 73 11.46 11.88 29.96
C ILE A 73 11.89 12.92 30.98
N ALA A 74 11.15 14.02 31.12
CA ALA A 74 11.45 15.03 32.13
C ALA A 74 11.46 14.46 33.56
N LYS A 75 10.73 13.37 33.82
CA LYS A 75 10.68 12.70 35.11
C LYS A 75 11.74 11.60 35.31
N ASN A 76 12.01 10.79 34.28
CA ASN A 76 12.84 9.57 34.39
C ASN A 76 14.15 9.60 33.58
N ASN A 77 14.39 10.68 32.82
CA ASN A 77 15.54 10.91 31.95
C ASN A 77 15.83 9.81 30.91
N SER A 78 14.87 8.89 30.65
CA SER A 78 15.06 7.73 29.77
C SER A 78 14.06 7.73 28.60
N LYS A 79 14.60 7.92 27.39
CA LYS A 79 13.83 7.89 26.14
C LYS A 79 13.22 6.51 25.87
N SER A 80 14.02 5.46 26.03
CA SER A 80 13.58 4.08 25.78
C SER A 80 12.47 3.66 26.73
N TYR A 81 12.56 4.05 28.01
CA TYR A 81 11.52 3.80 28.99
C TYR A 81 10.22 4.54 28.62
N ALA A 82 10.29 5.82 28.27
CA ALA A 82 9.13 6.59 27.86
C ALA A 82 8.42 5.98 26.65
N SER A 83 9.18 5.55 25.64
CA SER A 83 8.64 4.86 24.47
C SER A 83 7.98 3.53 24.82
N LEU A 84 8.65 2.69 25.61
CA LEU A 84 8.11 1.40 26.05
C LEU A 84 6.83 1.57 26.86
N LEU A 85 6.80 2.53 27.77
CA LEU A 85 5.65 2.81 28.63
C LEU A 85 4.43 3.22 27.81
N LEU A 86 4.58 4.14 26.85
CA LEU A 86 3.48 4.57 25.99
C LEU A 86 2.99 3.45 25.06
N LEU A 87 3.90 2.66 24.49
CA LEU A 87 3.53 1.52 23.65
C LEU A 87 2.76 0.47 24.45
N LYS A 88 3.21 0.13 25.67
CA LYS A 88 2.50 -0.80 26.55
C LYS A 88 1.15 -0.26 27.01
N LYS A 89 1.06 1.03 27.37
CA LYS A 89 -0.20 1.68 27.76
C LYS A 89 -1.26 1.60 26.66
N ASN A 90 -0.83 1.69 25.40
CA ASN A 90 -1.71 1.66 24.23
C ASN A 90 -1.74 0.28 23.55
N PHE A 91 -1.24 -0.76 24.19
CA PHE A 91 -1.24 -2.11 23.63
C PHE A 91 -2.67 -2.58 23.38
N ASN A 92 -2.89 -3.21 22.22
CA ASN A 92 -4.15 -3.82 21.88
C ASN A 92 -3.94 -5.27 21.40
N GLY A 93 -4.13 -6.22 22.31
CA GLY A 93 -3.97 -7.65 22.05
C GLY A 93 -4.95 -8.25 21.04
N ASN A 94 -5.98 -7.50 20.64
CA ASN A 94 -6.98 -7.98 19.68
C ASN A 94 -6.54 -7.78 18.22
N ILE A 95 -5.46 -7.03 17.95
CA ILE A 95 -5.02 -6.71 16.59
C ILE A 95 -3.76 -7.52 16.26
N ARG A 96 -3.85 -8.36 15.24
CA ARG A 96 -2.71 -9.15 14.75
C ARG A 96 -1.76 -8.26 13.94
N ALA A 97 -0.44 -8.47 14.10
CA ALA A 97 0.62 -7.79 13.33
C ALA A 97 0.38 -7.75 11.81
N GLY A 98 -0.21 -8.81 11.25
CA GLY A 98 -0.55 -8.90 9.83
C GLY A 98 -1.57 -7.86 9.34
N ALA A 99 -2.35 -7.24 10.23
CA ALA A 99 -3.37 -6.25 9.88
C ALA A 99 -2.77 -4.92 9.41
N ILE A 100 -1.58 -4.55 9.91
CA ILE A 100 -0.93 -3.27 9.56
C ILE A 100 0.34 -3.46 8.73
N LYS A 101 0.70 -4.71 8.40
CA LYS A 101 1.81 -5.01 7.50
C LYS A 101 1.35 -4.76 6.06
N PRO A 102 1.92 -3.78 5.34
CA PRO A 102 1.50 -3.51 3.97
C PRO A 102 1.75 -4.73 3.09
N ASN A 103 0.73 -5.13 2.32
CA ASN A 103 0.83 -6.29 1.45
C ASN A 103 1.87 -6.04 0.37
N ASN A 104 2.80 -6.98 0.19
CA ASN A 104 3.81 -6.93 -0.87
C ASN A 104 3.20 -7.43 -2.19
N ARG A 105 2.09 -6.83 -2.65
CA ARG A 105 1.47 -7.21 -3.92
C ARG A 105 2.41 -6.78 -5.06
N LEU A 106 3.05 -7.77 -5.67
CA LEU A 106 3.73 -7.61 -6.95
C LEU A 106 2.68 -7.21 -7.97
N ARG A 107 2.89 -6.10 -8.67
CA ARG A 107 2.07 -5.67 -9.80
C ARG A 107 2.96 -5.61 -11.04
N PRO A 108 2.55 -6.20 -12.17
CA PRO A 108 3.23 -6.00 -13.45
C PRO A 108 3.42 -4.51 -13.72
N ARG A 109 4.65 -4.13 -14.06
CA ARG A 109 4.99 -2.78 -14.52
C ARG A 109 4.87 -2.78 -16.02
N PHE A 110 3.99 -1.92 -16.53
CA PHE A 110 3.78 -1.72 -17.96
C PHE A 110 4.08 -0.28 -18.37
N SER A 111 4.77 -0.15 -19.49
CA SER A 111 4.79 1.06 -20.32
C SER A 111 3.39 1.37 -20.87
N ARG A 112 3.20 2.56 -21.45
CA ARG A 112 1.91 2.93 -22.06
C ARG A 112 1.49 1.94 -23.15
N HIS A 113 2.43 1.59 -24.03
CA HIS A 113 2.22 0.64 -25.12
C HIS A 113 1.83 -0.76 -24.63
N GLU A 114 2.46 -1.24 -23.55
CA GLU A 114 2.14 -2.53 -22.94
C GLU A 114 0.76 -2.52 -22.26
N LYS A 115 0.35 -1.40 -21.64
CA LYS A 115 -1.01 -1.27 -21.08
C LYS A 115 -2.07 -1.35 -22.18
N ASP A 116 -1.85 -0.66 -23.29
CA ASP A 116 -2.78 -0.66 -24.41
C ASP A 116 -2.83 -2.04 -25.08
N SER A 117 -1.67 -2.70 -25.21
CA SER A 117 -1.58 -4.09 -25.70
C SER A 117 -2.31 -5.09 -24.80
N ALA A 118 -2.14 -5.00 -23.48
CA ALA A 118 -2.85 -5.85 -22.51
C ALA A 118 -4.37 -5.64 -22.57
N LYS A 119 -4.83 -4.39 -22.72
CA LYS A 119 -6.26 -4.07 -22.89
C LYS A 119 -6.83 -4.65 -24.19
N LEU A 120 -6.10 -4.54 -25.30
CA LEU A 120 -6.51 -5.11 -26.59
C LEU A 120 -6.67 -6.63 -26.52
N LEU A 121 -5.83 -7.30 -25.72
CA LEU A 121 -5.91 -8.74 -25.47
C LEU A 121 -6.91 -9.11 -24.36
N GLN A 122 -7.53 -8.14 -23.69
CA GLN A 122 -8.35 -8.33 -22.48
C GLN A 122 -7.66 -9.19 -21.40
N LEU A 123 -6.39 -8.90 -21.14
CA LEU A 123 -5.63 -9.57 -20.09
C LEU A 123 -5.83 -8.86 -18.75
N GLU A 124 -6.16 -9.63 -17.72
CA GLU A 124 -6.19 -9.14 -16.33
C GLU A 124 -4.78 -9.11 -15.73
N LEU A 125 -4.52 -8.14 -14.86
CA LEU A 125 -3.18 -7.93 -14.28
C LEU A 125 -2.75 -9.12 -13.39
N GLU A 126 -3.70 -9.69 -12.67
CA GLU A 126 -3.52 -10.81 -11.76
C GLU A 126 -3.06 -12.08 -12.51
N GLU A 127 -3.52 -12.25 -13.75
CA GLU A 127 -3.15 -13.39 -14.59
C GLU A 127 -1.68 -13.36 -14.98
N LEU A 128 -1.12 -12.17 -15.14
CA LEU A 128 0.25 -11.92 -15.61
C LEU A 128 1.30 -12.02 -14.49
N ILE A 129 0.88 -12.14 -13.23
CA ILE A 129 1.77 -12.37 -12.08
C ILE A 129 2.17 -13.86 -11.97
N SER A 130 1.38 -14.76 -12.56
CA SER A 130 1.64 -16.20 -12.50
C SER A 130 2.83 -16.63 -13.37
N LYS A 131 3.50 -17.73 -13.01
CA LYS A 131 4.58 -18.35 -13.81
C LYS A 131 4.12 -18.80 -15.21
N GLU A 132 2.81 -18.82 -15.44
CA GLU A 132 2.15 -19.21 -16.69
C GLU A 132 1.73 -18.00 -17.54
N ASN A 133 2.33 -16.82 -17.32
CA ASN A 133 1.99 -15.60 -18.04
C ASN A 133 2.00 -15.75 -19.58
N MET A 134 2.99 -16.47 -20.15
CA MET A 134 3.09 -16.70 -21.59
C MET A 134 1.96 -17.54 -22.16
N THR A 135 1.50 -18.56 -21.44
CA THR A 135 0.40 -19.43 -21.93
C THR A 135 -0.92 -18.66 -21.92
N LYS A 136 -1.13 -17.82 -20.90
CA LYS A 136 -2.30 -16.94 -20.81
C LYS A 136 -2.33 -15.89 -21.91
N ILE A 137 -1.20 -15.24 -22.20
CA ILE A 137 -1.09 -14.29 -23.32
C ILE A 137 -1.45 -14.95 -24.65
N LYS A 138 -0.93 -16.16 -24.92
CA LYS A 138 -1.25 -16.92 -26.14
C LYS A 138 -2.73 -17.32 -26.19
N ALA A 139 -3.31 -17.72 -25.06
CA ALA A 139 -4.72 -18.09 -24.97
C ALA A 139 -5.63 -16.89 -25.24
N ALA A 140 -5.33 -15.73 -24.64
CA ALA A 140 -6.04 -14.48 -24.86
C ALA A 140 -5.97 -14.04 -26.33
N TYR A 141 -4.79 -14.09 -26.95
CA TYR A 141 -4.63 -13.81 -28.38
C TYR A 141 -5.48 -14.75 -29.24
N LYS A 142 -5.46 -16.06 -28.98
CA LYS A 142 -6.28 -17.03 -29.72
C LYS A 142 -7.77 -16.74 -29.60
N LYS A 143 -8.24 -16.35 -28.41
CA LYS A 143 -9.64 -15.96 -28.17
C LYS A 143 -10.02 -14.74 -29.01
N MET A 144 -9.17 -13.72 -29.01
CA MET A 144 -9.40 -12.49 -29.77
C MET A 144 -9.27 -12.67 -31.28
N ALA A 145 -8.30 -13.46 -31.72
CA ALA A 145 -8.07 -13.74 -33.12
C ALA A 145 -9.28 -14.43 -33.75
N LYS A 146 -9.97 -15.31 -33.00
CA LYS A 146 -11.23 -15.93 -33.47
C LYS A 146 -12.36 -14.93 -33.67
N ILE A 147 -12.40 -13.85 -32.88
CA ILE A 147 -13.47 -12.84 -32.94
C ILE A 147 -13.21 -11.85 -34.08
N TYR A 148 -11.95 -11.44 -34.26
CA TYR A 148 -11.57 -10.37 -35.19
C TYR A 148 -10.91 -10.88 -36.48
N HIS A 149 -10.97 -12.19 -36.77
CA HIS A 149 -10.35 -12.72 -37.98
C HIS A 149 -10.99 -12.13 -39.25
N PRO A 150 -10.21 -11.67 -40.24
CA PRO A 150 -10.76 -11.11 -41.47
C PRO A 150 -11.67 -12.10 -42.22
N ASP A 151 -11.31 -13.39 -42.21
CA ASP A 151 -12.12 -14.45 -42.84
C ASP A 151 -13.50 -14.68 -42.21
N VAL A 152 -13.74 -14.20 -40.98
CA VAL A 152 -15.07 -14.25 -40.34
C VAL A 152 -15.82 -12.91 -40.41
N GLY A 153 -15.38 -12.00 -41.30
CA GLY A 153 -15.93 -10.64 -41.41
C GLY A 153 -15.32 -9.64 -40.43
N GLY A 154 -14.17 -9.97 -39.85
CA GLY A 154 -13.42 -9.08 -38.95
C GLY A 154 -12.67 -7.97 -39.69
N ASP A 155 -12.23 -6.98 -38.91
CA ASP A 155 -11.50 -5.82 -39.42
C ASP A 155 -9.99 -6.12 -39.50
N THR A 156 -9.45 -6.12 -40.72
CA THR A 156 -8.04 -6.39 -41.02
C THR A 156 -7.08 -5.46 -40.28
N GLU A 157 -7.42 -4.18 -40.10
CA GLU A 157 -6.56 -3.25 -39.35
C GLU A 157 -6.55 -3.57 -37.85
N LYS A 158 -7.71 -3.92 -37.29
CA LYS A 158 -7.79 -4.36 -35.89
C LYS A 158 -7.04 -5.66 -35.67
N PHE A 159 -7.07 -6.58 -36.63
CA PHE A 159 -6.32 -7.83 -36.55
C PHE A 159 -4.79 -7.60 -36.56
N LYS A 160 -4.30 -6.65 -37.37
CA LYS A 160 -2.87 -6.25 -37.33
C LYS A 160 -2.48 -5.70 -35.96
N ARG A 161 -3.27 -4.77 -35.41
CA ARG A 161 -3.04 -4.21 -34.06
C ARG A 161 -3.09 -5.28 -32.97
N LEU A 162 -3.96 -6.27 -33.11
CA LEU A 162 -4.06 -7.40 -32.20
C LEU A 162 -2.79 -8.27 -32.22
N ASN A 163 -2.24 -8.52 -33.41
CA ASN A 163 -0.99 -9.28 -33.55
C ASN A 163 0.21 -8.51 -32.97
N GLU A 164 0.29 -7.20 -33.20
CA GLU A 164 1.31 -6.33 -32.61
C GLU A 164 1.23 -6.33 -31.07
N ALA A 165 0.02 -6.20 -30.52
CA ALA A 165 -0.22 -6.29 -29.08
C ALA A 165 0.22 -7.64 -28.50
N HIS A 166 -0.02 -8.73 -29.21
CA HIS A 166 0.43 -10.07 -28.81
C HIS A 166 1.95 -10.18 -28.77
N GLN A 167 2.65 -9.70 -29.81
CA GLN A 167 4.13 -9.70 -29.83
C GLN A 167 4.70 -8.86 -28.69
N GLN A 168 4.12 -7.67 -28.45
CA GLN A 168 4.55 -6.80 -27.36
C GLN A 168 4.41 -7.49 -25.99
N MET A 169 3.28 -8.14 -25.72
CA MET A 169 3.07 -8.82 -24.45
C MET A 169 3.97 -10.06 -24.29
N LEU A 170 4.29 -10.77 -25.37
CA LEU A 170 5.28 -11.85 -25.34
C LEU A 170 6.69 -11.34 -25.02
N LEU A 171 7.09 -10.19 -25.56
CA LEU A 171 8.35 -9.54 -25.23
C LEU A 171 8.41 -9.16 -23.75
N TRP A 172 7.34 -8.56 -23.23
CA TRP A 172 7.24 -8.26 -21.80
C TRP A 172 7.32 -9.54 -20.94
N ALA A 173 6.63 -10.63 -21.33
CA ALA A 173 6.62 -11.87 -20.56
C ALA A 173 7.98 -12.58 -20.49
N LYS A 174 8.89 -12.32 -21.44
CA LYS A 174 10.28 -12.82 -21.40
C LYS A 174 11.12 -12.12 -20.32
N ASN A 175 10.82 -10.85 -20.03
CA ASN A 175 11.50 -10.07 -18.99
C ASN A 175 10.49 -9.23 -18.19
N PRO A 176 9.65 -9.88 -17.36
CA PRO A 176 8.54 -9.20 -16.72
C PRO A 176 9.06 -8.25 -15.66
N GLN A 177 8.74 -6.97 -15.83
CA GLN A 177 9.02 -5.97 -14.80
C GLN A 177 7.88 -5.95 -13.80
N PHE A 178 8.20 -5.88 -12.51
CA PHE A 178 7.21 -5.74 -11.45
C PHE A 178 7.48 -4.50 -10.62
N THR A 179 6.41 -3.89 -10.11
CA THR A 179 6.44 -2.92 -9.02
C THR A 179 5.82 -3.57 -7.79
N SER A 180 6.43 -3.40 -6.62
CA SER A 180 5.75 -3.68 -5.36
C SER A 180 5.11 -2.39 -4.85
N ARG A 181 3.81 -2.43 -4.56
CA ARG A 181 3.15 -1.36 -3.81
C ARG A 181 2.83 -1.87 -2.40
N LYS A 182 3.68 -1.51 -1.45
CA LYS A 182 3.47 -1.75 -0.02
C LYS A 182 2.44 -0.76 0.53
N ALA A 183 1.16 -1.08 0.39
CA ALA A 183 0.06 -0.27 0.94
C ALA A 183 -1.03 -1.14 1.57
N LEU A 184 -1.77 -0.57 2.53
CA LEU A 184 -2.95 -1.19 3.14
C LEU A 184 -4.22 -0.75 2.41
N ILE A 185 -5.27 -1.58 2.48
CA ILE A 185 -6.60 -1.23 1.96
C ILE A 185 -7.21 -0.18 2.90
N ALA A 186 -7.77 0.90 2.35
CA ALA A 186 -8.45 1.99 3.07
C ALA A 186 -7.62 2.77 4.12
N CYS A 187 -6.37 2.40 4.39
CA CYS A 187 -5.51 3.02 5.40
C CYS A 187 -4.19 3.52 4.79
N TRP A 188 -3.69 4.64 5.30
CA TRP A 188 -2.31 5.04 5.02
C TRP A 188 -1.37 4.08 5.74
N SER A 189 -0.26 3.70 5.11
CA SER A 189 0.70 2.76 5.71
C SER A 189 2.12 3.29 5.64
N TYR A 190 2.87 3.10 6.73
CA TYR A 190 4.28 3.44 6.84
C TYR A 190 5.12 2.17 6.90
N ASP A 191 6.25 2.18 6.20
CA ASP A 191 7.28 1.14 6.26
C ASP A 191 8.63 1.79 6.58
N SER A 192 9.23 1.39 7.71
CA SER A 192 10.53 1.92 8.13
C SER A 192 11.66 1.62 7.14
N SER A 193 11.55 0.55 6.34
CA SER A 193 12.54 0.21 5.32
C SER A 193 12.62 1.24 4.19
N THR A 194 11.52 1.94 3.92
CA THR A 194 11.47 3.01 2.92
C THR A 194 11.39 4.40 3.55
N ASN A 195 11.14 4.45 4.86
CA ASN A 195 10.86 5.65 5.65
C ASN A 195 9.83 6.57 4.99
N ARG A 196 8.81 5.98 4.37
CA ARG A 196 7.77 6.69 3.61
C ARG A 196 6.38 6.19 3.99
N TRP A 197 5.44 7.12 3.94
CA TRP A 197 4.01 6.81 3.93
C TRP A 197 3.56 6.49 2.51
N ALA A 198 2.77 5.43 2.37
CA ALA A 198 2.05 5.09 1.15
C ALA A 198 0.56 5.40 1.33
N PRO A 199 -0.09 6.00 0.31
CA PRO A 199 -1.53 6.19 0.33
C PRO A 199 -2.27 4.85 0.25
N PRO A 200 -3.51 4.79 0.77
CA PRO A 200 -4.38 3.62 0.66
C PRO A 200 -4.44 3.05 -0.76
N LEU A 201 -4.61 1.73 -0.87
CA LEU A 201 -4.86 1.03 -2.14
C LEU A 201 -6.20 1.40 -2.77
#